data_AF-A0A5M3MCE9-F1
#
_entry.id   AF-A0A5M3MCE9-F1
#
_cell.length_a   1.000
_cell.length_b   1.000
_cell.length_c   1.000
_cell.angle_alpha   90.00
_cell.angle_beta   90.00
_cell.angle_gamma   90.00
#
_symmetry.space_group_name_H-M   'P 1'
#
loop_
_entity.id
_entity.type
_entity.pdbx_description
1 polymer ?
#
loop_
_entity_poly.entity_id
_entity_poly.type
_entity_poly.pdbx_seq_one_letter_code
_entity_poly.pdbx_strand_id
1 'polypeptide(L)'
;MYEPFYRNLSFTPYTSYLGVGIGDVARVKPALAGYIPTKTEVRGGVHASSGPPEHFSWTLSDRAQLNEKHCELLIPVEVGNQPWEDLVVRAATYSLGLFCAVPLRQFSLVLAYHHADRHLRFLVYHSGGLTASTPLKIDDRDDCKEILRLFSAILTWRTRGDAGLPEWCDHAACCLPREDGGRETKLGIKEVLQSTLAVRGRRPEIWRLWARDGAFSSDVTQGILASKKRKSEEATASEGKRTKLDGDDTTLPSDTGTTEFSSGKLGAVRGISTVQPAAISFQQSKVRSIQQDIETLSNDGDIYA
;
A
#
# COMPACT_ATOMS: atom_id res chain seq x y z
N MET A 1 -8.03 1.70 -22.25
CA MET A 1 -6.82 1.08 -21.66
C MET A 1 -6.65 1.70 -20.28
N TYR A 2 -6.71 0.93 -19.20
CA TYR A 2 -6.58 1.47 -17.83
C TYR A 2 -5.11 1.81 -17.56
N GLU A 3 -4.84 2.97 -16.97
CA GLU A 3 -3.49 3.32 -16.54
C GLU A 3 -3.18 2.64 -15.20
N PRO A 4 -2.00 2.00 -15.04
CA PRO A 4 -1.59 1.43 -13.75
C PRO A 4 -1.58 2.48 -12.63
N PHE A 5 -2.02 2.10 -11.42
CA PHE A 5 -2.14 3.03 -10.28
C PHE A 5 -0.82 3.75 -9.94
N TYR A 6 0.32 3.08 -10.11
CA TYR A 6 1.65 3.61 -9.84
C TYR A 6 2.44 4.01 -11.11
N ARG A 7 1.77 4.39 -12.20
CA ARG A 7 2.41 4.64 -13.52
C ARG A 7 3.52 5.71 -13.53
N ASN A 8 3.64 6.55 -12.51
CA ASN A 8 4.65 7.61 -12.39
C ASN A 8 5.33 7.62 -11.03
N LEU A 9 5.50 6.45 -10.41
CA LEU A 9 6.18 6.36 -9.13
C LEU A 9 7.68 6.66 -9.29
N SER A 10 8.18 7.61 -8.51
CA SER A 10 9.58 8.02 -8.43
C SER A 10 10.12 7.81 -7.03
N PHE A 11 11.43 7.58 -6.91
CA PHE A 11 12.11 7.43 -5.62
C PHE A 11 13.23 8.45 -5.48
N THR A 12 13.36 9.04 -4.29
CA THR A 12 14.47 9.92 -3.93
C THR A 12 15.06 9.54 -2.58
N PRO A 13 16.38 9.64 -2.37
CA PRO A 13 16.97 9.57 -1.04
C PRO A 13 16.34 10.59 -0.11
N TYR A 14 16.03 10.18 1.11
CA TYR A 14 15.44 11.07 2.09
C TYR A 14 16.21 10.98 3.41
N THR A 15 16.62 12.14 3.92
CA THR A 15 17.50 12.21 5.11
C THR A 15 16.87 13.00 6.25
N SER A 16 15.64 13.47 6.07
CA SER A 16 14.90 14.28 7.04
C SER A 16 13.81 13.46 7.73
N TYR A 17 13.30 13.97 8.85
CA TYR A 17 12.08 13.42 9.45
C TYR A 17 10.87 13.88 8.66
N LEU A 18 9.82 13.04 8.63
CA LEU A 18 8.56 13.42 7.99
C LEU A 18 7.92 14.61 8.72
N GLY A 19 7.41 15.58 7.96
CA GLY A 19 6.98 16.87 8.51
C GLY A 19 5.66 16.82 9.31
N VAL A 20 4.82 15.82 9.05
CA VAL A 20 3.50 15.67 9.69
C VAL A 20 3.24 14.18 9.92
N GLY A 21 2.94 13.80 11.16
CA GLY A 21 2.47 12.45 11.50
C GLY A 21 1.65 12.44 12.78
N ILE A 22 0.93 11.34 12.99
CA ILE A 22 0.12 11.12 14.19
C ILE A 22 1.00 10.38 15.22
N GLY A 23 1.20 10.98 16.40
CA GLY A 23 1.98 10.38 17.48
C GLY A 23 3.46 10.18 17.12
N ASP A 24 4.03 9.03 17.51
CA ASP A 24 5.43 8.69 17.30
C ASP A 24 5.79 8.43 15.82
N VAL A 25 4.78 8.23 14.97
CA VAL A 25 4.95 7.97 13.52
C VAL A 25 5.40 9.20 12.74
N ALA A 26 5.33 10.40 13.35
CA ALA A 26 5.92 11.62 12.80
C ALA A 26 7.46 11.59 12.81
N ARG A 27 8.08 10.75 13.65
CA ARG A 27 9.54 10.71 13.85
C ARG A 27 10.23 9.63 13.04
N VAL A 28 9.62 9.17 11.97
CA VAL A 28 10.30 8.26 11.05
C VAL A 28 11.12 9.02 10.01
N LYS A 29 12.19 8.36 9.56
CA LYS A 29 13.12 8.85 8.54
C LYS A 29 13.39 7.70 7.58
N PRO A 30 12.57 7.53 6.53
CA PRO A 30 12.82 6.50 5.53
C PRO A 30 14.11 6.81 4.78
N ALA A 31 14.84 5.78 4.38
CA ALA A 31 16.06 5.92 3.58
C ALA A 31 15.75 6.42 2.16
N LEU A 32 14.67 5.91 1.56
CA LEU A 32 14.13 6.42 0.30
C LEU A 32 12.64 6.75 0.46
N ALA A 33 12.20 7.81 -0.22
CA ALA A 33 10.81 8.20 -0.33
C ALA A 33 10.30 7.95 -1.75
N GLY A 34 9.31 7.08 -1.88
CA GLY A 34 8.54 6.86 -3.09
C GLY A 34 7.36 7.83 -3.16
N TYR A 35 7.23 8.56 -4.27
CA TYR A 35 6.19 9.58 -4.49
C TYR A 35 5.80 9.67 -5.97
N ILE A 36 4.69 10.34 -6.27
CA ILE A 36 4.29 10.66 -7.65
C ILE A 36 4.53 12.16 -7.89
N PRO A 37 5.41 12.54 -8.84
CA PRO A 37 5.59 13.92 -9.30
C PRO A 37 4.28 14.63 -9.64
N THR A 38 4.12 15.89 -9.22
CA THR A 38 2.97 16.72 -9.61
C THR A 38 3.05 17.10 -11.10
N LYS A 39 1.89 17.22 -11.78
CA LYS A 39 1.81 17.49 -13.23
C LYS A 39 2.54 18.77 -13.69
N THR A 40 2.80 19.72 -12.80
CA THR A 40 3.61 20.91 -13.07
C THR A 40 5.06 20.57 -13.42
N GLU A 41 5.59 19.44 -12.94
CA GLU A 41 6.93 18.94 -13.27
C GLU A 41 6.99 18.28 -14.67
N VAL A 42 5.85 17.80 -15.18
CA VAL A 42 5.78 16.96 -16.39
C VAL A 42 5.59 17.78 -17.68
N ARG A 43 5.05 19.01 -17.59
CA ARG A 43 4.72 19.82 -18.79
C ARG A 43 5.84 20.74 -19.30
N GLY A 44 6.94 20.90 -18.56
CA GLY A 44 8.07 21.70 -18.99
C GLY A 44 9.03 20.88 -19.87
N GLY A 45 8.76 20.78 -21.17
CA GLY A 45 9.61 20.07 -22.14
C GLY A 45 11.05 20.61 -22.30
N VAL A 46 11.46 21.60 -21.51
CA VAL A 46 12.83 22.10 -21.41
C VAL A 46 13.01 22.58 -19.96
N HIS A 47 13.72 21.80 -19.14
CA HIS A 47 14.13 22.13 -17.77
C HIS A 47 13.04 22.67 -16.82
N ALA A 48 12.11 21.81 -16.37
CA ALA A 48 11.55 22.00 -15.03
C ALA A 48 12.66 21.67 -14.02
N SER A 49 13.38 22.69 -13.58
CA SER A 49 14.43 22.63 -12.56
C SER A 49 13.87 22.54 -11.14
N SER A 50 12.68 21.95 -10.94
CA SER A 50 12.27 21.57 -9.59
C SER A 50 13.10 20.36 -9.21
N GLY A 51 14.06 20.56 -8.30
CA GLY A 51 14.75 19.46 -7.65
C GLY A 51 13.77 18.52 -6.96
N PRO A 52 14.24 17.37 -6.45
CA PRO A 52 13.39 16.45 -5.69
C PRO A 52 12.66 17.18 -4.55
N PRO A 53 11.47 16.73 -4.13
CA PRO A 53 10.73 17.34 -3.03
C PRO A 53 11.61 17.45 -1.78
N GLU A 54 11.56 18.61 -1.13
CA GLU A 54 12.35 18.86 0.07
C GLU A 54 11.68 18.24 1.31
N HIS A 55 10.36 18.12 1.28
CA HIS A 55 9.59 17.59 2.40
C HIS A 55 8.55 16.56 1.96
N PHE A 56 8.47 15.50 2.75
CA PHE A 56 7.44 14.48 2.62
C PHE A 56 6.53 14.48 3.84
N SER A 57 5.28 14.12 3.60
CA SER A 57 4.26 13.97 4.63
C SER A 57 3.43 12.72 4.36
N TRP A 58 2.92 12.11 5.43
CA TRP A 58 1.98 11.00 5.31
C TRP A 58 0.69 11.42 4.60
N THR A 59 0.24 12.65 4.85
CA THR A 59 -0.96 13.25 4.26
C THR A 59 -0.66 14.67 3.80
N LEU A 60 -1.09 15.02 2.59
CA LEU A 60 -0.97 16.38 2.08
C LEU A 60 -2.05 17.29 2.67
N SER A 61 -1.67 18.13 3.64
CA SER A 61 -2.52 19.24 4.08
C SER A 61 -2.76 20.24 2.95
N ASP A 62 -3.88 20.98 2.98
CA ASP A 62 -4.19 22.03 1.99
C ASP A 62 -3.05 23.06 1.84
N ARG A 63 -2.37 23.41 2.94
CA ARG A 63 -1.20 24.30 2.91
C ARG A 63 0.02 23.67 2.24
N ALA A 64 0.21 22.35 2.42
CA ALA A 64 1.30 21.63 1.76
C ALA A 64 1.03 21.47 0.26
N GLN A 65 -0.23 21.34 -0.17
CA GLN A 65 -0.59 21.30 -1.60
C GLN A 65 -0.26 22.60 -2.34
N LEU A 66 -0.24 23.73 -1.64
CA LEU A 66 0.17 25.02 -2.19
C LEU A 66 1.70 25.17 -2.30
N ASN A 67 2.48 24.31 -1.66
CA ASN A 67 3.93 24.34 -1.72
C ASN A 67 4.42 23.32 -2.76
N GLU A 68 4.99 23.81 -3.86
CA GLU A 68 5.51 22.98 -4.95
C GLU A 68 6.64 22.02 -4.53
N LYS A 69 7.24 22.20 -3.35
CA LYS A 69 8.31 21.34 -2.81
C LYS A 69 7.85 20.32 -1.76
N HIS A 70 6.54 20.19 -1.53
CA HIS A 70 5.97 19.21 -0.61
C HIS A 70 5.26 18.08 -1.37
N CYS A 71 5.51 16.83 -0.98
CA CYS A 71 4.88 15.66 -1.59
C CYS A 71 4.30 14.68 -0.56
N GLU A 72 3.30 13.92 -1.00
CA GLU A 72 2.79 12.78 -0.25
C GLU A 72 3.81 11.64 -0.32
N LEU A 73 4.09 11.03 0.83
CA LEU A 73 4.87 9.81 0.89
C LEU A 73 3.97 8.61 0.57
N LEU A 74 4.23 7.95 -0.55
CA LEU A 74 3.47 6.79 -0.99
C LEU A 74 4.15 5.48 -0.60
N ILE A 75 5.47 5.40 -0.77
CA ILE A 75 6.26 4.19 -0.48
C ILE A 75 7.49 4.57 0.35
N PRO A 76 7.46 4.41 1.68
CA PRO A 76 8.67 4.47 2.49
C PRO A 76 9.55 3.25 2.22
N VAL A 77 10.86 3.46 2.08
CA VAL A 77 11.84 2.38 1.94
C VAL A 77 12.88 2.50 3.03
N GLU A 78 13.15 1.39 3.70
CA GLU A 78 14.24 1.25 4.65
C GLU A 78 15.38 0.47 4.04
N VAL A 79 16.61 0.95 4.23
CA VAL A 79 17.82 0.22 3.84
C VAL A 79 18.79 0.29 5.01
N GLY A 80 19.21 -0.86 5.53
CA GLY A 80 20.15 -0.91 6.64
C GLY A 80 20.62 -2.32 6.97
N ASN A 81 21.74 -2.39 7.69
CA ASN A 81 22.34 -3.64 8.18
C ASN A 81 21.84 -4.01 9.59
N GLN A 82 20.59 -3.66 9.89
CA GLN A 82 20.00 -3.89 11.20
C GLN A 82 19.52 -5.33 11.34
N PRO A 83 19.36 -5.82 12.58
CA PRO A 83 18.68 -7.07 12.83
C PRO A 83 17.32 -7.12 12.13
N TRP A 84 16.94 -8.31 11.67
CA TRP A 84 15.67 -8.52 10.97
C TRP A 84 14.46 -8.02 11.77
N GLU A 85 14.47 -8.23 13.09
CA GLU A 85 13.41 -7.79 14.00
C GLU A 85 13.21 -6.27 13.97
N ASP A 86 14.30 -5.49 13.94
CA ASP A 86 14.25 -4.03 13.86
C ASP A 86 13.65 -3.57 12.54
N LEU A 87 13.97 -4.25 11.43
CA LEU A 87 13.40 -3.96 10.12
C LEU A 87 11.89 -4.25 10.09
N VAL A 88 11.45 -5.34 10.73
CA VAL A 88 10.02 -5.64 10.89
C VAL A 88 9.32 -4.55 11.71
N VAL A 89 9.90 -4.13 12.84
CA VAL A 89 9.33 -3.05 13.67
C VAL A 89 9.26 -1.71 12.90
N ARG A 90 10.28 -1.38 12.12
CA ARG A 90 10.25 -0.19 11.25
C ARG A 90 9.18 -0.29 10.18
N ALA A 91 9.08 -1.44 9.50
CA ALA A 91 8.03 -1.70 8.54
C ALA A 91 6.64 -1.55 9.17
N ALA A 92 6.42 -2.06 10.38
CA ALA A 92 5.18 -1.88 11.12
C ALA A 92 4.89 -0.39 11.39
N THR A 93 5.92 0.38 11.75
CA THR A 93 5.80 1.84 11.97
C THR A 93 5.40 2.56 10.69
N TYR A 94 6.00 2.18 9.55
CA TYR A 94 5.63 2.74 8.25
C TYR A 94 4.22 2.35 7.82
N SER A 95 3.83 1.08 7.99
CA SER A 95 2.47 0.64 7.71
C SER A 95 1.45 1.36 8.60
N LEU A 96 1.77 1.60 9.87
CA LEU A 96 0.95 2.43 10.75
C LEU A 96 0.83 3.87 10.23
N GLY A 97 1.91 4.45 9.70
CA GLY A 97 1.89 5.75 9.03
C GLY A 97 0.95 5.78 7.84
N LEU A 98 0.99 4.75 7.00
CA LEU A 98 0.08 4.58 5.86
C LEU A 98 -1.37 4.37 6.28
N PHE A 99 -1.63 3.67 7.40
CA PHE A 99 -2.98 3.55 7.98
C PHE A 99 -3.45 4.85 8.63
N CYS A 100 -2.54 5.66 9.19
CA CYS A 100 -2.89 6.98 9.68
C CYS A 100 -3.21 7.95 8.54
N ALA A 101 -2.50 7.82 7.42
CA ALA A 101 -2.75 8.62 6.23
C ALA A 101 -4.08 8.25 5.55
N VAL A 102 -4.36 6.95 5.49
CA VAL A 102 -5.54 6.38 4.87
C VAL A 102 -6.20 5.44 5.88
N PRO A 103 -7.03 5.94 6.82
CA PRO A 103 -7.63 5.14 7.89
C PRO A 103 -8.40 3.91 7.44
N LEU A 104 -8.95 3.94 6.22
CA LEU A 104 -9.70 2.83 5.65
C LEU A 104 -8.85 1.86 4.82
N ARG A 105 -7.53 2.07 4.75
CA ARG A 105 -6.64 1.12 4.11
C ARG A 105 -6.74 -0.23 4.84
N GLN A 106 -7.06 -1.27 4.07
CA GLN A 106 -7.29 -2.62 4.58
C GLN A 106 -5.97 -3.31 4.95
N PHE A 107 -4.96 -3.15 4.11
CA PHE A 107 -3.63 -3.72 4.32
C PHE A 107 -2.52 -2.84 3.73
N SER A 108 -1.30 -3.10 4.16
CA SER A 108 -0.05 -2.58 3.61
C SER A 108 0.86 -3.77 3.32
N LEU A 109 1.17 -3.97 2.03
CA LEU A 109 2.13 -4.97 1.59
C LEU A 109 3.55 -4.40 1.68
N VAL A 110 4.43 -5.11 2.37
CA VAL A 110 5.85 -4.79 2.48
C VAL A 110 6.65 -5.94 1.89
N LEU A 111 7.54 -5.60 0.96
CA LEU A 111 8.53 -6.51 0.40
C LEU A 111 9.82 -6.34 1.19
N ALA A 112 10.22 -7.36 1.93
CA ALA A 112 11.41 -7.32 2.79
C ALA A 112 12.46 -8.27 2.25
N TYR A 113 13.61 -7.73 1.86
CA TYR A 113 14.71 -8.49 1.26
C TYR A 113 15.93 -8.51 2.17
N HIS A 114 16.40 -9.70 2.52
CA HIS A 114 17.64 -9.92 3.26
C HIS A 114 18.77 -10.25 2.28
N HIS A 115 19.68 -9.30 2.07
CA HIS A 115 20.68 -9.39 1.01
C HIS A 115 21.75 -10.45 1.27
N ALA A 116 22.16 -10.68 2.53
CA ALA A 116 23.22 -11.62 2.86
C ALA A 116 22.77 -13.07 2.64
N ASP A 117 21.55 -13.40 3.07
CA ASP A 117 20.99 -14.75 2.90
C ASP A 117 20.20 -14.92 1.59
N ARG A 118 20.05 -13.83 0.83
CA ARG A 118 19.27 -13.78 -0.43
C ARG A 118 17.84 -14.29 -0.26
N HIS A 119 17.22 -13.94 0.87
CA HIS A 119 15.85 -14.30 1.21
C HIS A 119 14.90 -13.12 1.00
N LEU A 120 13.75 -13.36 0.40
CA LEU A 120 12.64 -12.42 0.31
C LEU A 120 11.51 -12.86 1.23
N ARG A 121 10.86 -11.90 1.90
CA ARG A 121 9.61 -12.14 2.63
C ARG A 121 8.56 -11.11 2.25
N PHE A 122 7.31 -11.56 2.28
CA PHE A 122 6.15 -10.71 2.10
C PHE A 122 5.50 -10.52 3.45
N LEU A 123 5.39 -9.27 3.87
CA LEU A 123 4.78 -8.88 5.12
C LEU A 123 3.49 -8.12 4.79
N VAL A 124 2.36 -8.66 5.20
CA VAL A 124 1.05 -8.03 5.04
C VAL A 124 0.64 -7.50 6.41
N TYR A 125 0.82 -6.20 6.59
CA TYR A 125 0.27 -5.50 7.73
C TYR A 125 -1.20 -5.22 7.48
N HIS A 126 -2.02 -5.45 8.48
CA HIS A 126 -3.41 -5.04 8.52
C HIS A 126 -3.68 -4.42 9.88
N SER A 127 -4.83 -3.77 10.05
CA SER A 127 -5.18 -3.16 11.34
C SER A 127 -5.19 -4.16 12.51
N GLY A 128 -5.29 -5.46 12.22
CA GLY A 128 -5.35 -6.53 13.22
C GLY A 128 -4.01 -7.21 13.54
N GLY A 129 -2.93 -6.85 12.85
CA GLY A 129 -1.62 -7.48 13.07
C GLY A 129 -0.80 -7.61 11.80
N LEU A 130 0.11 -8.58 11.82
CA LEU A 130 1.04 -8.89 10.74
C LEU A 130 0.85 -10.34 10.33
N THR A 131 0.65 -10.56 9.03
CA THR A 131 0.79 -11.87 8.39
C THR A 131 2.07 -11.87 7.56
N ALA A 132 2.91 -12.89 7.70
CA ALA A 132 4.19 -12.99 7.01
C ALA A 132 4.31 -14.29 6.22
N SER A 133 4.92 -14.24 5.04
CA SER A 133 5.32 -15.43 4.31
C SER A 133 6.48 -16.15 5.02
N THR A 134 6.68 -17.41 4.66
CA THR A 134 7.98 -18.07 4.89
C THR A 134 9.09 -17.33 4.13
N PRO A 135 10.37 -17.45 4.56
CA PRO A 135 11.50 -16.97 3.78
C PRO A 135 11.54 -17.67 2.42
N LEU A 136 11.58 -16.88 1.34
CA LEU A 136 11.69 -17.36 -0.02
C LEU A 136 13.11 -17.13 -0.53
N LYS A 137 13.78 -18.19 -0.95
CA LYS A 137 15.13 -18.15 -1.53
C LYS A 137 15.05 -17.75 -2.99
N ILE A 138 15.78 -16.71 -3.38
CA ILE A 138 15.80 -16.28 -4.78
C ILE A 138 16.43 -17.35 -5.69
N ASP A 139 17.37 -18.13 -5.17
CA ASP A 139 18.07 -19.17 -5.93
C ASP A 139 17.27 -20.48 -6.04
N ASP A 140 16.19 -20.63 -5.25
CA ASP A 140 15.34 -21.80 -5.32
C ASP A 140 14.27 -21.63 -6.41
N ARG A 141 14.09 -22.67 -7.23
CA ARG A 141 13.20 -22.61 -8.40
C ARG A 141 11.73 -22.50 -7.99
N ASP A 142 11.31 -23.16 -6.93
CA ASP A 142 9.91 -23.17 -6.50
C ASP A 142 9.57 -21.88 -5.76
N ASP A 143 10.47 -21.40 -4.89
CA ASP A 143 10.34 -20.08 -4.27
C ASP A 143 10.32 -18.97 -5.32
N CYS A 144 11.16 -19.05 -6.36
CA CYS A 144 11.16 -18.08 -7.46
C CYS A 144 9.80 -18.01 -8.19
N LYS A 145 9.09 -19.13 -8.34
CA LYS A 145 7.73 -19.11 -8.91
C LYS A 145 6.76 -18.33 -8.01
N GLU A 146 6.84 -18.50 -6.70
CA GLU A 146 6.00 -17.74 -5.76
C GLU A 146 6.33 -16.25 -5.78
N ILE A 147 7.62 -15.91 -5.88
CA ILE A 147 8.08 -14.53 -6.05
C ILE A 147 7.49 -13.92 -7.33
N LEU A 148 7.62 -14.62 -8.46
CA LEU A 148 7.09 -14.18 -9.75
C LEU A 148 5.57 -14.06 -9.74
N ARG A 149 4.85 -14.99 -9.10
CA ARG A 149 3.39 -14.90 -8.93
C ARG A 149 3.00 -13.66 -8.15
N LEU A 150 3.71 -13.32 -7.07
CA LEU A 150 3.43 -12.09 -6.34
C LEU A 150 3.66 -10.85 -7.21
N PHE A 151 4.83 -10.73 -7.86
CA PHE A 151 5.10 -9.58 -8.71
C PHE A 151 4.08 -9.48 -9.84
N SER A 152 3.68 -10.61 -10.42
CA SER A 152 2.61 -10.66 -11.42
C SER A 152 1.28 -10.16 -10.84
N ALA A 153 0.91 -10.60 -9.63
CA ALA A 153 -0.29 -10.13 -8.94
C ALA A 153 -0.23 -8.60 -8.73
N ILE A 154 0.88 -8.06 -8.24
CA ILE A 154 1.09 -6.61 -8.07
C ILE A 154 0.99 -5.87 -9.40
N LEU A 155 1.61 -6.38 -10.46
CA LEU A 155 1.56 -5.78 -11.81
C LEU A 155 0.14 -5.79 -12.41
N THR A 156 -0.73 -6.71 -11.95
CA THR A 156 -2.14 -6.76 -12.35
C THR A 156 -3.05 -5.88 -11.51
N TRP A 157 -2.54 -5.14 -10.52
CA TRP A 157 -3.32 -4.16 -9.75
C TRP A 157 -3.83 -3.05 -10.67
N ARG A 158 -5.15 -2.99 -10.84
CA ARG A 158 -5.81 -2.02 -11.72
C ARG A 158 -6.56 -0.97 -10.93
N THR A 159 -7.05 -1.32 -9.75
CA THR A 159 -7.84 -0.44 -8.91
C THR A 159 -7.11 -0.11 -7.62
N ARG A 160 -7.63 0.90 -6.93
CA ARG A 160 -7.22 1.24 -5.55
C ARG A 160 -7.48 0.08 -4.58
N GLY A 161 -8.56 -0.67 -4.80
CA GLY A 161 -8.93 -1.87 -4.06
C GLY A 161 -7.82 -2.92 -4.04
N ASP A 162 -7.21 -3.14 -5.21
CA ASP A 162 -6.10 -4.09 -5.35
C ASP A 162 -4.88 -3.73 -4.48
N ALA A 163 -4.66 -2.44 -4.24
CA ALA A 163 -3.60 -1.91 -3.37
C ALA A 163 -4.05 -1.74 -1.89
N GLY A 164 -5.18 -2.35 -1.50
CA GLY A 164 -5.73 -2.29 -0.15
C GLY A 164 -6.40 -0.97 0.21
N LEU A 165 -6.70 -0.10 -0.76
CA LEU A 165 -7.42 1.17 -0.55
C LEU A 165 -8.91 0.99 -0.89
N PRO A 166 -9.85 1.57 -0.12
CA PRO A 166 -11.27 1.48 -0.47
C PRO A 166 -11.53 2.17 -1.83
N GLU A 167 -12.22 1.49 -2.74
CA GLU A 167 -12.57 2.09 -4.04
C GLU A 167 -13.72 3.09 -3.94
N TRP A 168 -14.57 2.90 -2.94
CA TRP A 168 -15.75 3.71 -2.69
C TRP A 168 -15.42 4.99 -1.90
N CYS A 169 -14.17 5.19 -1.46
CA CYS A 169 -13.78 6.38 -0.70
C CYS A 169 -12.35 6.81 -1.01
N ASP A 170 -12.13 8.10 -1.20
CA ASP A 170 -10.81 8.70 -1.40
C ASP A 170 -10.39 9.64 -0.24
N HIS A 171 -11.07 9.55 0.91
CA HIS A 171 -10.95 10.42 2.09
C HIS A 171 -11.34 11.89 1.89
N ALA A 172 -11.63 12.33 0.66
CA ALA A 172 -12.28 13.62 0.38
C ALA A 172 -13.78 13.44 0.10
N ALA A 173 -14.15 12.30 -0.47
CA ALA A 173 -15.49 11.92 -0.82
C ALA A 173 -15.70 10.41 -0.65
N CYS A 174 -16.97 10.01 -0.57
CA CYS A 174 -17.37 8.62 -0.62
C CYS A 174 -18.56 8.42 -1.57
N CYS A 175 -18.66 7.22 -2.13
CA CYS A 175 -19.78 6.80 -2.96
C CYS A 175 -20.68 5.88 -2.13
N LEU A 176 -21.94 6.27 -1.95
CA LEU A 176 -22.94 5.44 -1.29
C LEU A 176 -23.89 4.81 -2.33
N PRO A 177 -24.28 3.54 -2.14
CA PRO A 177 -25.33 2.93 -2.95
C PRO A 177 -26.66 3.65 -2.67
N ARG A 178 -27.46 3.90 -3.73
CA ARG A 178 -28.84 4.38 -3.59
C ARG A 178 -29.77 3.18 -3.40
N GLU A 179 -30.80 3.37 -2.58
CA GLU A 179 -31.80 2.35 -2.25
C GLU A 179 -32.51 1.79 -3.50
N ASP A 180 -32.74 2.62 -4.52
CA ASP A 180 -33.51 2.25 -5.72
C ASP A 180 -32.70 1.51 -6.81
N GLY A 181 -31.49 1.02 -6.49
CA GLY A 181 -30.57 0.48 -7.51
C GLY A 181 -30.07 1.53 -8.51
N GLY A 182 -30.31 2.81 -8.23
CA GLY A 182 -29.87 3.95 -9.05
C GLY A 182 -28.35 4.17 -9.03
N ARG A 183 -27.88 5.15 -9.82
CA ARG A 183 -26.46 5.55 -9.82
C ARG A 183 -26.02 5.94 -8.40
N GLU A 184 -24.82 5.50 -8.02
CA GLU A 184 -24.19 5.84 -6.74
C GLU A 184 -24.13 7.35 -6.54
N THR A 185 -24.41 7.78 -5.31
CA THR A 185 -24.32 9.18 -4.94
C THR A 185 -22.93 9.43 -4.35
N LYS A 186 -22.17 10.33 -4.99
CA LYS A 186 -20.90 10.81 -4.46
C LYS A 186 -21.15 11.94 -3.48
N LEU A 187 -20.74 11.74 -2.23
CA LEU A 187 -20.88 12.69 -1.13
C LEU A 187 -19.50 13.16 -0.70
N GLY A 188 -19.36 14.45 -0.42
CA GLY A 188 -18.14 14.97 0.19
C GLY A 188 -18.07 14.60 1.67
N ILE A 189 -16.87 14.37 2.18
CA ILE A 189 -16.62 14.25 3.62
C ILE A 189 -16.40 15.67 4.15
N LYS A 190 -17.27 16.13 5.05
CA LYS A 190 -17.19 17.48 5.63
C LYS A 190 -16.26 17.49 6.84
N GLU A 191 -16.43 16.52 7.73
CA GLU A 191 -15.64 16.36 8.95
C GLU A 191 -15.66 14.90 9.41
N VAL A 192 -14.58 14.49 10.06
CA VAL A 192 -14.50 13.22 10.78
C VAL A 192 -14.99 13.48 12.20
N LEU A 193 -16.18 12.96 12.54
CA LEU A 193 -16.82 13.15 13.84
C LEU A 193 -16.15 12.30 14.92
N GLN A 194 -15.75 11.09 14.55
CA GLN A 194 -15.10 10.15 15.45
C GLN A 194 -14.15 9.25 14.67
N SER A 195 -12.95 9.05 15.21
CA SER A 195 -12.03 8.00 14.79
C SER A 195 -11.62 7.25 16.06
N THR A 196 -11.66 5.93 16.01
CA THR A 196 -11.24 5.09 17.15
C THR A 196 -9.95 4.39 16.81
N LEU A 197 -9.14 4.07 17.83
CA LEU A 197 -8.00 3.18 17.65
C LEU A 197 -8.50 1.80 17.21
N ALA A 198 -7.69 1.09 16.42
CA ALA A 198 -8.10 -0.21 15.90
C ALA A 198 -8.40 -1.19 17.03
N VAL A 199 -9.65 -1.66 17.13
CA VAL A 199 -10.07 -2.72 18.06
C VAL A 199 -10.31 -3.98 17.24
N ARG A 200 -9.57 -5.07 17.56
CA ARG A 200 -9.65 -6.35 16.84
C ARG A 200 -9.46 -6.21 15.32
N GLY A 201 -8.56 -5.32 14.93
CA GLY A 201 -8.27 -5.05 13.52
C GLY A 201 -9.30 -4.26 12.75
N ARG A 202 -10.22 -3.58 13.44
CA ARG A 202 -11.17 -2.66 12.83
C ARG A 202 -10.94 -1.27 13.39
N ARG A 203 -10.80 -0.29 12.51
CA ARG A 203 -10.65 1.13 12.86
C ARG A 203 -11.90 1.89 12.40
N PRO A 204 -13.02 1.80 13.13
CA PRO A 204 -14.25 2.46 12.69
C PRO A 204 -14.10 3.98 12.77
N GLU A 205 -14.64 4.63 11.74
CA GLU A 205 -14.74 6.08 11.64
C GLU A 205 -16.17 6.50 11.37
N ILE A 206 -16.55 7.63 11.95
CA ILE A 206 -17.85 8.26 11.74
C ILE A 206 -17.58 9.59 11.05
N TRP A 207 -18.25 9.80 9.93
CA TRP A 207 -18.08 11.00 9.12
C TRP A 207 -19.40 11.77 9.02
N ARG A 208 -19.28 13.10 9.00
CA ARG A 208 -20.36 13.94 8.50
C ARG A 208 -20.18 14.10 7.00
N LEU A 209 -21.20 13.66 6.26
CA LEU A 209 -21.24 13.80 4.81
C LEU A 209 -22.00 15.06 4.42
N TRP A 210 -21.69 15.59 3.24
CA TRP A 210 -22.44 16.67 2.63
C TRP A 210 -22.68 16.37 1.15
N ALA A 211 -23.90 16.65 0.71
CA ALA A 211 -24.23 16.63 -0.71
C ALA A 211 -23.52 17.82 -1.36
N ARG A 212 -22.62 17.54 -2.30
CA ARG A 212 -22.00 18.60 -3.09
C ARG A 212 -22.91 18.85 -4.29
N ASP A 213 -23.57 20.00 -4.29
CA ASP A 213 -24.29 20.48 -5.47
C ASP A 213 -23.26 20.86 -6.54
N GLY A 214 -22.89 19.91 -7.41
CA GLY A 214 -21.97 20.18 -8.52
C GLY A 214 -21.12 18.98 -8.94
N ALA A 215 -21.03 18.78 -10.25
CA ALA A 215 -20.39 17.67 -10.95
C ALA A 215 -18.99 17.31 -10.39
N PHE A 216 -18.85 16.09 -9.88
CA PHE A 216 -17.55 15.52 -9.56
C PHE A 216 -16.85 15.01 -10.83
N SER A 217 -15.51 15.13 -10.86
CA SER A 217 -14.66 14.40 -11.80
C SER A 217 -14.89 12.89 -11.69
N SER A 218 -14.94 12.23 -12.85
CA SER A 218 -15.33 10.83 -13.08
C SER A 218 -14.38 9.76 -12.51
N ASP A 219 -13.28 10.15 -11.87
CA ASP A 219 -12.18 9.23 -11.57
C ASP A 219 -12.51 8.20 -10.48
N VAL A 220 -13.39 8.52 -9.53
CA VAL A 220 -13.83 7.57 -8.49
C VAL A 220 -14.80 6.52 -9.05
N THR A 221 -15.60 6.89 -10.05
CA THR A 221 -16.61 6.01 -10.65
C THR A 221 -15.98 4.82 -11.38
N GLN A 222 -14.73 4.97 -11.87
CA GLN A 222 -14.04 3.92 -12.61
C GLN A 222 -13.60 2.73 -11.72
N GLY A 223 -13.18 3.00 -10.47
CA GLY A 223 -12.80 1.94 -9.53
C GLY A 223 -13.99 1.02 -9.22
N ILE A 224 -15.13 1.62 -8.86
CA ILE A 224 -16.32 0.89 -8.43
C ILE A 224 -16.95 0.09 -9.58
N LEU A 225 -16.92 0.62 -10.81
CA LEU A 225 -17.36 -0.12 -12.00
C LEU A 225 -16.47 -1.35 -12.27
N ALA A 226 -15.15 -1.25 -12.05
CA ALA A 226 -14.24 -2.38 -12.18
C ALA A 226 -14.50 -3.47 -11.11
N SER A 227 -14.80 -3.08 -9.88
CA SER A 227 -15.22 -4.04 -8.82
C SER A 227 -16.56 -4.72 -9.09
N LYS A 228 -17.56 -3.99 -9.60
CA LYS A 228 -18.85 -4.60 -9.96
C LYS A 228 -18.69 -5.62 -11.10
N LYS A 229 -17.88 -5.29 -12.10
CA LYS A 229 -17.56 -6.22 -13.20
C LYS A 229 -16.87 -7.49 -12.71
N ARG A 230 -15.89 -7.38 -11.80
CA ARG A 230 -15.24 -8.54 -11.19
C ARG A 230 -16.20 -9.41 -10.37
N LYS A 231 -17.06 -8.79 -9.55
CA LYS A 231 -18.08 -9.54 -8.79
C LYS A 231 -19.06 -10.30 -9.69
N SER A 232 -19.46 -9.73 -10.83
CA SER A 232 -20.29 -10.44 -11.80
C SER A 232 -19.55 -11.59 -12.49
N GLU A 233 -18.27 -11.39 -12.84
CA GLU A 233 -17.43 -12.42 -13.50
C GLU A 233 -17.11 -13.58 -12.54
N GLU A 234 -16.82 -13.29 -11.28
CA GLU A 234 -16.56 -14.29 -10.24
C GLU A 234 -17.82 -15.07 -9.84
N ALA A 235 -18.97 -14.39 -9.78
CA ALA A 235 -20.26 -15.07 -9.59
C ALA A 235 -20.54 -16.07 -10.71
N THR A 236 -20.33 -15.67 -11.97
CA THR A 236 -20.50 -16.57 -13.13
C THR A 236 -19.49 -17.72 -13.17
N ALA A 237 -18.27 -17.53 -12.67
CA ALA A 237 -17.28 -18.60 -12.56
C ALA A 237 -17.60 -19.59 -11.43
N SER A 238 -18.24 -19.14 -10.35
CA SER A 238 -18.62 -19.97 -9.21
C SER A 238 -19.88 -20.81 -9.46
N GLU A 239 -20.81 -20.34 -10.30
CA GLU A 239 -22.03 -21.07 -10.66
C GLU A 239 -21.76 -22.30 -11.53
N GLY A 240 -20.67 -22.30 -12.32
CA GLY A 240 -20.26 -23.46 -13.13
C GLY A 240 -19.66 -24.63 -12.34
N LYS A 241 -19.43 -24.49 -11.02
CA LYS A 241 -18.71 -25.49 -10.22
C LYS A 241 -19.54 -26.18 -9.13
N ARG A 242 -20.82 -25.88 -9.00
CA ARG A 242 -21.66 -26.35 -7.87
C ARG A 242 -22.62 -27.51 -8.16
N THR A 243 -22.56 -28.15 -9.33
CA THR A 243 -23.25 -29.42 -9.59
C THR A 243 -22.31 -30.61 -9.47
N LYS A 244 -21.99 -30.99 -8.23
CA LYS A 244 -21.69 -32.37 -7.78
C LYS A 244 -21.04 -32.29 -6.41
N LEU A 245 -21.75 -32.82 -5.41
CA LEU A 245 -21.27 -33.61 -4.26
C LEU A 245 -22.23 -33.37 -3.10
N ASP A 246 -23.32 -34.14 -3.09
CA ASP A 246 -23.99 -34.53 -1.85
C ASP A 246 -23.19 -35.71 -1.27
N GLY A 247 -22.79 -35.61 0.00
CA GLY A 247 -21.97 -36.63 0.64
C GLY A 247 -21.54 -36.27 2.06
N ASP A 248 -22.53 -36.31 2.95
CA ASP A 248 -22.53 -36.88 4.31
C ASP A 248 -21.64 -36.33 5.45
N ASP A 249 -22.19 -36.57 6.64
CA ASP A 249 -21.92 -36.16 8.02
C ASP A 249 -20.45 -36.11 8.51
N THR A 250 -20.16 -35.27 9.52
CA THR A 250 -19.92 -35.65 10.93
C THR A 250 -19.17 -34.55 11.75
N THR A 251 -19.78 -34.14 12.88
CA THR A 251 -19.22 -33.72 14.20
C THR A 251 -18.09 -32.69 14.38
N LEU A 252 -18.42 -31.67 15.19
CA LEU A 252 -17.57 -30.73 15.94
C LEU A 252 -16.81 -31.41 17.11
N PRO A 253 -15.73 -30.80 17.63
CA PRO A 253 -15.91 -30.09 18.91
C PRO A 253 -15.17 -28.74 19.04
N SER A 254 -15.72 -27.94 19.94
CA SER A 254 -15.31 -26.63 20.44
C SER A 254 -14.27 -26.78 21.56
N ASP A 255 -13.23 -25.92 21.59
CA ASP A 255 -12.55 -25.61 22.84
C ASP A 255 -12.14 -24.13 22.93
N THR A 256 -12.57 -23.52 24.03
CA THR A 256 -12.34 -22.13 24.45
C THR A 256 -11.20 -22.07 25.46
N GLY A 257 -10.13 -21.35 25.14
CA GLY A 257 -9.04 -21.03 26.05
C GLY A 257 -8.89 -19.51 26.23
N THR A 258 -9.19 -19.02 27.43
CA THR A 258 -9.06 -17.62 27.86
C THR A 258 -7.65 -17.41 28.43
N THR A 259 -6.90 -16.41 27.97
CA THR A 259 -5.64 -15.99 28.59
C THR A 259 -5.60 -14.48 28.83
N GLU A 260 -5.35 -14.13 30.08
CA GLU A 260 -5.24 -12.77 30.61
C GLU A 260 -3.90 -12.12 30.23
N PHE A 261 -3.93 -10.82 29.89
CA PHE A 261 -2.75 -10.01 29.60
C PHE A 261 -2.45 -9.05 30.75
N SER A 262 -1.22 -9.10 31.25
CA SER A 262 -0.67 -8.18 32.25
C SER A 262 0.20 -7.11 31.58
N SER A 263 -0.07 -5.85 31.92
CA SER A 263 0.57 -4.63 31.41
C SER A 263 1.94 -4.35 32.07
N GLY A 264 2.99 -4.19 31.25
CA GLY A 264 4.33 -3.78 31.69
C GLY A 264 4.72 -2.38 31.20
N LYS A 265 5.23 -1.56 32.13
CA LYS A 265 5.62 -0.14 32.03
C LYS A 265 6.78 0.14 31.04
N LEU A 266 6.69 1.27 30.32
CA LEU A 266 7.78 1.90 29.58
C LEU A 266 8.75 2.64 30.49
N GLY A 267 10.05 2.39 30.31
CA GLY A 267 11.16 3.18 30.85
C GLY A 267 11.87 3.94 29.73
N ALA A 268 12.14 5.22 29.96
CA ALA A 268 12.79 6.14 29.02
C ALA A 268 14.32 5.99 29.04
N VAL A 269 14.97 6.06 27.87
CA VAL A 269 16.42 6.30 27.76
C VAL A 269 16.72 7.27 26.63
N ARG A 270 17.52 8.30 26.95
CA ARG A 270 18.05 9.34 26.06
C ARG A 270 19.46 8.98 25.58
N GLY A 271 19.72 9.34 24.32
CA GLY A 271 20.99 9.95 23.87
C GLY A 271 21.92 9.03 23.09
N ILE A 272 22.33 9.47 21.88
CA ILE A 272 23.68 9.97 21.60
C ILE A 272 23.89 10.20 20.08
N SER A 273 24.52 11.34 19.80
CA SER A 273 25.49 11.74 18.77
C SER A 273 25.41 11.28 17.31
N THR A 274 25.49 12.31 16.47
CA THR A 274 25.65 12.40 15.02
C THR A 274 27.02 11.95 14.52
N VAL A 275 27.07 11.19 13.42
CA VAL A 275 28.23 11.08 12.50
C VAL A 275 27.70 10.99 11.05
N GLN A 276 28.25 11.81 10.15
CA GLN A 276 27.97 11.84 8.70
C GLN A 276 28.66 10.68 7.95
N PRO A 277 28.08 10.18 6.85
CA PRO A 277 28.85 9.48 5.82
C PRO A 277 28.81 10.17 4.44
N ALA A 278 29.95 10.04 3.76
CA ALA A 278 30.24 10.52 2.42
C ALA A 278 29.52 9.74 1.32
N ALA A 279 29.30 10.41 0.20
CA ALA A 279 28.60 9.93 -0.98
C ALA A 279 29.41 8.94 -1.82
N ILE A 280 28.75 7.88 -2.31
CA ILE A 280 29.23 7.02 -3.40
C ILE A 280 28.17 7.03 -4.50
N SER A 281 28.58 7.37 -5.71
CA SER A 281 27.74 7.45 -6.92
C SER A 281 27.58 6.06 -7.56
N PHE A 282 26.37 5.73 -8.01
CA PHE A 282 26.07 4.50 -8.72
C PHE A 282 25.45 4.79 -10.09
N GLN A 283 26.04 4.20 -11.15
CA GLN A 283 25.73 4.47 -12.54
C GLN A 283 24.48 3.74 -13.05
N GLN A 284 23.62 4.48 -13.77
CA GLN A 284 22.31 4.09 -14.29
C GLN A 284 22.33 3.20 -15.57
N SER A 285 23.45 2.59 -15.94
CA SER A 285 23.57 1.90 -17.24
C SER A 285 23.04 0.46 -17.28
N LYS A 286 22.56 -0.12 -16.17
CA LYS A 286 22.14 -1.53 -16.11
C LYS A 286 20.63 -1.82 -16.23
N VAL A 287 19.77 -0.80 -16.23
CA VAL A 287 18.30 -1.02 -16.20
C VAL A 287 17.70 -1.31 -17.58
N ARG A 288 18.41 -1.00 -18.68
CA ARG A 288 17.89 -1.25 -20.04
C ARG A 288 18.07 -2.68 -20.57
N SER A 289 18.87 -3.51 -19.91
CA SER A 289 19.11 -4.89 -20.36
C SER A 289 17.98 -5.86 -19.98
N ILE A 290 17.29 -5.60 -18.87
CA ILE A 290 16.29 -6.54 -18.32
C ILE A 290 14.97 -6.52 -19.11
N GLN A 291 14.69 -5.43 -19.81
CA GLN A 291 13.43 -5.27 -20.55
C GLN A 291 13.42 -6.02 -21.89
N GLN A 292 14.59 -6.28 -22.48
CA GLN A 292 14.70 -7.05 -23.73
C GLN A 292 14.63 -8.57 -23.52
N ASP A 293 14.99 -9.07 -22.32
CA ASP A 293 15.00 -10.51 -22.03
C ASP A 293 13.61 -11.07 -21.67
N ILE A 294 12.64 -10.21 -21.37
CA ILE A 294 11.26 -10.62 -21.04
C ILE A 294 10.42 -10.82 -22.33
N GLU A 295 10.69 -10.07 -23.40
CA GLU A 295 9.96 -10.19 -24.67
C GLU A 295 10.35 -11.47 -25.46
N THR A 296 11.56 -11.99 -25.24
CA THR A 296 12.02 -13.24 -25.86
C THR A 296 11.44 -14.50 -25.22
N LEU A 297 10.95 -14.45 -23.98
CA LEU A 297 10.35 -15.59 -23.27
C LEU A 297 8.83 -15.74 -23.50
N SER A 298 8.20 -14.81 -24.22
CA SER A 298 6.74 -14.82 -24.47
C SER A 298 6.33 -15.50 -25.78
N ASN A 299 7.28 -15.98 -26.59
CA ASN A 299 7.02 -16.51 -27.94
C ASN A 299 7.10 -18.03 -28.09
N ASP A 300 7.36 -18.79 -27.02
CA ASP A 300 7.30 -20.26 -27.07
C ASP A 300 6.00 -20.79 -26.48
N GLY A 301 5.27 -21.51 -27.33
CA GLY A 301 3.88 -21.91 -27.15
C GLY A 301 3.61 -23.05 -26.17
N ASP A 302 2.31 -23.26 -26.01
CA ASP A 302 1.61 -24.41 -25.44
C ASP A 302 1.94 -24.81 -23.99
N ILE A 303 1.13 -24.32 -23.05
CA ILE A 303 0.76 -25.09 -21.86
C ILE A 303 -0.75 -24.92 -21.61
N TYR A 304 -1.49 -26.02 -21.79
CA TYR A 304 -2.86 -26.17 -21.28
C TYR A 304 -2.81 -26.52 -19.79
N ALA A 305 -3.53 -25.75 -18.99
CA ALA A 305 -4.20 -26.16 -17.75
C ALA A 305 -5.30 -25.15 -17.42
#